data_AF-A0A846QPV5-F1
#
_entry.id   AF-A0A846QPV5-F1
#
_cell.length_a   1.000
_cell.length_b   1.000
_cell.length_c   1.000
_cell.angle_alpha   90.00
_cell.angle_beta   90.00
_cell.angle_gamma   90.00
#
_symmetry.space_group_name_H-M   'P 1'
#
loop_
_entity.id
_entity.type
_entity.pdbx_description
1 polymer ?
#
loop_
_entity_poly.entity_id
_entity_poly.type
_entity_poly.pdbx_seq_one_letter_code
_entity_poly.pdbx_strand_id
1 'polypeptide(L)'
;MQEKSFAGRWLSFAAAVLVTMVVVFVACPALVNAVPEMRRMADFVDESNIETGEFYYTDVECVGHANIGARSTFDYTPSGPHPAAQVD
;
A
#
# COMPACT_ATOMS: atom_id res chain seq x y z
N MET A 1 -9.29 7.83 34.26
CA MET A 1 -8.11 7.59 33.39
C MET A 1 -6.88 7.70 34.28
N GLN A 2 -6.13 6.61 34.45
CA GLN A 2 -4.93 6.59 35.30
C GLN A 2 -3.87 7.49 34.65
N GLU A 3 -3.41 8.53 35.35
CA GLU A 3 -2.34 9.40 34.87
C GLU A 3 -1.08 8.56 34.67
N LYS A 4 -0.74 8.29 33.40
CA LYS A 4 0.54 7.66 33.07
C LYS A 4 1.64 8.65 33.42
N SER A 5 2.56 8.22 34.28
CA SER A 5 3.82 8.91 34.54
C SER A 5 4.42 9.45 33.25
N PHE A 6 5.02 10.64 33.29
CA PHE A 6 5.68 11.27 32.15
C PHE A 6 6.62 10.29 31.41
N ALA A 7 7.37 9.46 32.16
CA ALA A 7 8.21 8.41 31.61
C ALA A 7 7.41 7.31 30.87
N GLY A 8 6.25 6.93 31.38
CA GLY A 8 5.36 5.95 30.73
C GLY A 8 4.75 6.47 29.43
N ARG A 9 4.55 7.78 29.29
CA ARG A 9 4.07 8.41 28.05
C ARG A 9 5.16 8.37 26.97
N TRP A 10 6.39 8.75 27.33
CA TRP A 10 7.54 8.65 26.42
C TRP A 10 7.86 7.22 26.01
N LEU A 11 7.74 6.25 26.93
CA LEU A 11 7.90 4.84 26.59
C LEU A 11 6.85 4.38 25.56
N SER A 12 5.58 4.76 25.75
CA SER A 12 4.54 4.42 24.77
C SER A 12 4.75 5.08 23.41
N PHE A 13 5.28 6.30 23.39
CA PHE A 13 5.65 6.98 22.14
C PHE A 13 6.81 6.27 21.44
N ALA A 14 7.89 5.97 22.16
CA ALA A 14 9.03 5.24 21.62
C ALA A 14 8.63 3.84 21.11
N ALA A 15 7.75 3.15 21.84
CA ALA A 15 7.22 1.87 21.40
C ALA A 15 6.40 1.99 20.10
N ALA A 16 5.56 3.03 19.98
CA ALA A 16 4.79 3.26 18.76
C ALA A 16 5.72 3.57 17.56
N VAL A 17 6.73 4.42 17.76
CA VAL A 17 7.74 4.71 16.72
C VAL A 17 8.46 3.43 16.30
N LEU A 18 8.88 2.60 17.28
CA LEU A 18 9.57 1.35 17.01
C LEU A 18 8.69 0.37 16.23
N VAL A 19 7.40 0.25 16.58
CA VAL A 19 6.45 -0.57 15.83
C VAL A 19 6.31 -0.07 14.39
N THR A 20 6.17 1.24 14.19
CA THR A 20 6.11 1.82 12.83
C THR A 20 7.39 1.51 12.04
N MET A 21 8.56 1.64 12.65
CA MET A 21 9.82 1.31 11.99
C MET A 21 9.89 -0.18 11.63
N VAL A 22 9.47 -1.07 12.51
CA VAL A 22 9.44 -2.52 12.23
C VAL A 22 8.50 -2.82 11.06
N VAL A 23 7.32 -2.19 11.02
CA VAL A 23 6.38 -2.38 9.92
C VAL A 23 6.99 -1.90 8.59
N VAL A 24 7.53 -0.69 8.56
CA VAL A 24 8.03 -0.07 7.31
C VAL A 24 9.31 -0.75 6.82
N PHE A 25 10.28 -1.02 7.70
CA PHE A 25 11.61 -1.49 7.30
C PHE A 25 11.77 -3.01 7.31
N VAL A 26 10.84 -3.74 7.93
CA VAL A 26 10.93 -5.22 8.01
C VAL A 26 9.70 -5.87 7.40
N ALA A 27 8.49 -5.54 7.87
CA ALA A 27 7.28 -6.23 7.41
C ALA A 27 6.95 -5.94 5.94
N CYS A 28 7.04 -4.67 5.50
CA CYS A 28 6.77 -4.31 4.11
C CYS A 28 7.76 -4.96 3.13
N PRO A 29 9.10 -4.89 3.31
CA PRO A 29 10.04 -5.60 2.46
C PRO A 29 9.85 -7.12 2.49
N ALA A 30 9.53 -7.70 3.65
CA ALA A 30 9.25 -9.13 3.75
C ALA A 30 8.02 -9.53 2.93
N LEU A 31 6.95 -8.72 2.95
CA LEU A 31 5.75 -8.94 2.16
C LEU A 31 6.02 -8.85 0.66
N VAL A 32 6.76 -7.83 0.21
CA VAL A 32 7.15 -7.68 -1.19
C VAL A 32 7.95 -8.88 -1.67
N ASN A 33 8.87 -9.40 -0.85
CA ASN A 33 9.65 -10.58 -1.20
C ASN A 33 8.85 -11.89 -1.17
N ALA A 34 7.77 -11.95 -0.39
CA ALA A 34 6.91 -13.14 -0.28
C ALA A 34 5.93 -13.28 -1.46
N VAL A 35 5.53 -12.16 -2.09
CA VAL A 35 4.54 -12.15 -3.18
C VAL A 35 5.21 -11.78 -4.50
N PRO A 36 5.40 -12.75 -5.43
CA PRO A 36 6.13 -12.54 -6.68
C PRO A 36 5.58 -11.37 -7.53
N GLU A 37 4.28 -11.16 -7.50
CA GLU A 37 3.58 -10.10 -8.24
C GLU A 37 3.96 -8.71 -7.71
N MET A 38 4.03 -8.55 -6.38
CA MET A 38 4.48 -7.30 -5.76
C MET A 38 5.95 -7.03 -6.06
N ARG A 39 6.78 -8.07 -6.03
CA ARG A 39 8.19 -7.95 -6.40
C ARG A 39 8.37 -7.50 -7.85
N ARG A 40 7.63 -8.11 -8.79
CA ARG A 40 7.68 -7.72 -10.21
C ARG A 40 7.29 -6.25 -10.40
N MET A 41 6.30 -5.77 -9.66
CA MET A 41 5.91 -4.36 -9.69
C MET A 41 7.01 -3.46 -9.14
N ALA A 42 7.63 -3.84 -8.01
CA ALA A 42 8.75 -3.09 -7.43
C ALA A 42 9.95 -3.03 -8.37
N ASP A 43 10.35 -4.18 -8.96
CA ASP A 43 11.45 -4.25 -9.92
C ASP A 43 11.17 -3.35 -11.15
N PHE A 44 9.92 -3.30 -11.63
CA PHE A 44 9.53 -2.41 -12.72
C PHE A 44 9.65 -0.93 -12.34
N VAL A 45 9.20 -0.55 -11.13
CA VAL A 45 9.32 0.83 -10.62
C VAL A 45 10.78 1.26 -10.60
N ASP A 46 11.66 0.41 -10.09
CA ASP A 46 13.10 0.67 -10.01
C ASP A 46 13.74 0.74 -11.42
N GLU A 47 13.42 -0.20 -12.31
CA GLU A 47 13.98 -0.25 -13.67
C GLU A 47 13.51 0.92 -14.55
N SER A 48 12.26 1.36 -14.39
CA SER A 48 11.69 2.50 -15.12
C SER A 48 12.03 3.85 -14.49
N ASN A 49 12.79 3.87 -13.39
CA ASN A 49 13.17 5.08 -12.66
C ASN A 49 11.94 5.93 -12.26
N ILE A 50 10.87 5.26 -11.83
CA ILE A 50 9.65 5.92 -11.35
C ILE A 50 9.88 6.39 -9.92
N GLU A 51 9.94 7.71 -9.75
CA GLU A 51 10.00 8.34 -8.44
C GLU A 51 8.63 8.33 -7.74
N THR A 52 8.30 7.20 -7.10
CA THR A 52 6.99 7.01 -6.42
C THR A 52 6.71 8.00 -5.28
N GLY A 53 7.74 8.71 -4.78
CA GLY A 53 7.62 9.75 -3.77
C GLY A 53 7.35 11.16 -4.33
N GLU A 54 7.47 11.35 -5.63
CA GLU A 54 7.35 12.65 -6.28
C GLU A 54 5.98 12.83 -6.94
N PHE A 55 5.16 13.72 -6.37
CA PHE A 55 3.82 14.04 -6.85
C PHE A 55 3.80 15.02 -8.05
N TYR A 56 4.84 15.04 -8.89
CA TYR A 56 4.92 16.00 -10.01
C TYR A 56 4.10 15.59 -11.24
N TYR A 57 3.59 14.36 -11.29
CA TYR A 57 2.98 13.79 -12.50
C TYR A 57 1.45 13.78 -12.52
N THR A 58 0.76 14.53 -11.66
CA THR A 58 -0.72 14.48 -11.57
C THR A 58 -1.44 15.00 -12.82
N ASP A 59 -0.79 15.84 -13.62
CA ASP A 59 -1.39 16.48 -14.81
C ASP A 59 -0.90 15.89 -16.15
N VAL A 60 -0.13 14.80 -16.12
CA VAL A 60 0.28 14.11 -17.34
C VAL A 60 -0.77 13.06 -17.71
N GLU A 61 -1.24 13.07 -18.95
CA GLU A 61 -2.28 12.16 -19.45
C GLU A 61 -1.98 10.68 -19.15
N CYS A 62 -0.71 10.26 -19.29
CA CYS A 62 -0.29 8.89 -18.98
C CYS A 62 -0.54 8.50 -17.51
N VAL A 63 -0.40 9.43 -16.56
CA VAL A 63 -0.67 9.18 -15.14
C VAL A 63 -2.16 9.21 -14.86
N GLY A 64 -2.94 9.98 -15.61
CA GLY A 64 -4.40 9.91 -15.60
C GLY A 64 -4.89 8.50 -15.95
N HIS A 65 -4.36 7.91 -17.03
CA HIS A 65 -4.69 6.52 -17.41
C HIS A 65 -4.27 5.51 -16.34
N ALA A 66 -3.06 5.64 -15.80
CA ALA A 66 -2.57 4.76 -14.74
C ALA A 66 -3.44 4.83 -13.48
N ASN A 67 -3.84 6.04 -13.05
CA ASN A 67 -4.70 6.25 -11.89
C ASN A 67 -6.11 5.65 -12.09
N ILE A 68 -6.70 5.82 -13.27
CA ILE A 68 -8.00 5.22 -13.60
C ILE A 68 -7.91 3.69 -13.54
N GLY A 69 -6.85 3.09 -14.10
CA GLY A 69 -6.63 1.64 -14.06
C GLY A 69 -6.44 1.10 -12.64
N ALA A 70 -5.63 1.80 -11.84
CA ALA A 70 -5.39 1.45 -10.44
C ALA A 70 -6.69 1.49 -9.61
N ARG A 71 -7.46 2.59 -9.69
CA ARG A 71 -8.76 2.70 -9.02
C ARG A 71 -9.74 1.62 -9.47
N SER A 72 -9.86 1.40 -10.77
CA SER A 72 -10.78 0.40 -11.31
C SER A 72 -10.47 -1.01 -10.82
N THR A 73 -9.20 -1.33 -10.57
CA THR A 73 -8.77 -2.64 -10.06
C THR A 73 -9.26 -2.88 -8.63
N PHE A 74 -9.33 -1.84 -7.80
CA PHE A 74 -9.84 -1.94 -6.42
C PHE A 74 -11.36 -1.81 -6.35
N ASP A 75 -11.94 -0.89 -7.13
CA ASP A 75 -13.39 -0.64 -7.14
C ASP A 75 -14.15 -1.80 -7.79
N TYR A 76 -13.55 -2.44 -8.80
CA TYR A 76 -14.12 -3.57 -9.53
C TYR A 76 -13.18 -4.78 -9.44
N THR A 77 -12.95 -5.23 -8.21
CA THR A 77 -12.17 -6.45 -7.98
C THR A 77 -12.79 -7.62 -8.76
N PRO A 78 -11.97 -8.47 -9.42
CA PRO A 78 -12.48 -9.62 -10.14
C PRO A 78 -13.29 -10.52 -9.19
N SER A 79 -14.61 -10.52 -9.36
CA SER A 79 -15.49 -11.51 -8.76
C SER A 79 -15.69 -12.60 -9.80
N GLY A 80 -15.63 -13.86 -9.37
CA GLY A 80 -15.97 -14.99 -10.22
C GLY A 80 -17.39 -14.85 -10.79
N PRO A 81 -17.78 -15.68 -11.78
CA PRO A 81 -19.08 -15.58 -12.42
C PRO A 81 -20.19 -15.48 -11.36
N HIS A 82 -20.90 -14.35 -11.37
CA HIS A 82 -22.08 -14.18 -10.53
C HIS A 82 -23.09 -15.25 -10.97
N PRO A 83 -23.66 -16.07 -10.06
CA PRO A 83 -24.67 -17.03 -10.45
C PRO A 83 -25.77 -16.26 -11.16
N ALA A 84 -26.00 -16.60 -12.43
CA ALA A 84 -27.01 -15.96 -13.25
C ALA A 84 -28.32 -15.99 -12.46
N ALA A 85 -28.87 -14.81 -12.15
CA ALA A 85 -30.17 -14.71 -11.52
C ALA A 85 -31.13 -15.58 -12.35
N GLN A 86 -31.64 -16.65 -11.76
CA GLN A 86 -32.69 -17.45 -12.37
C GLN A 86 -33.87 -16.51 -12.61
N VAL A 87 -34.10 -16.21 -13.88
CA VAL A 87 -35.32 -15.56 -14.33
C VAL A 87 -36.36 -16.67 -14.39
N ASP A 88 -37.21 -16.72 -13.36
CA ASP A 88 -38.45 -17.53 -13.36
C ASP A 88 -39.46 -16.99 -14.40
#